data_AF-A0A816FH04-F1
#
_entry.id   AF-A0A816FH04-F1
#
_cell.length_a   1.000
_cell.length_b   1.000
_cell.length_c   1.000
_cell.angle_alpha   90.00
_cell.angle_beta   90.00
_cell.angle_gamma   90.00
#
_symmetry.space_group_name_H-M   'P 1'
#
loop_
_entity.id
_entity.type
_entity.pdbx_description
1 polymer ?
#
loop_
_entity_poly.entity_id
_entity_poly.type
_entity_poly.pdbx_seq_one_letter_code
_entity_poly.pdbx_strand_id
1 'polypeptide(L)'
;MEIYGSPFILQSFDTNRIVVSEIPRFIIYNQPAEFTIDALKAGEGQLEVAINNGQVPNKVKSLGKSKFHFTFLPTSNNLHQLSVKFNGHDIPGFPKECHVITADDIKIHGPGLSQVLLGAQTWFTIDTAHGSSSNIDVTVFSPTGESTTPSTLLTIAGLRVDWTPTEIGTYRIHVELNGKLIPASPFYVKCYDPKKVLVTPTTNSSAIGKPTKFRIDASMAGEGNLEISVNYSGQNIPNDVNPTGKSCYEVQFIPHKATTHYCNILFNGELVPGSPFPVNVMENQRVTAMGKGLGSNPINIPTSFTVVTQNDDVGKLKCSIKGPNDHLISCITTKIDPNRYEVTYTPDRVGEFHIDVLHDDIPIDGSPFTSQSYDINKIKTFDFPSSTTVSTPTSFIIDATDSGAGNLEIAISRDGKNIPNYVQNEGGARFRVNFLPDKPCAHYIRIKLNGIHIHGSPFICNVFSSELTFENYEYASINKRTSLVIKPKTHSMFNPNIHVEIVTPAGKKLKSKIEKLSPKLYTIAFVPTEIGDHEIRFYHDE
;
A
#
# COMPACT_ATOMS: atom_id res chain seq x y z
N MET A 1 121.46 -21.34 32.50
CA MET A 1 121.21 -19.89 32.42
C MET A 1 119.83 -19.71 31.81
N GLU A 2 118.89 -19.10 32.55
CA GLU A 2 117.62 -18.63 31.97
C GLU A 2 117.86 -17.43 31.05
N ILE A 3 117.10 -17.35 29.96
CA ILE A 3 117.21 -16.28 28.96
C ILE A 3 116.68 -14.99 29.59
N TYR A 4 117.42 -13.88 29.44
CA TYR A 4 116.98 -12.55 29.92
C TYR A 4 115.61 -12.20 29.30
N GLY A 5 114.58 -12.07 30.15
CA GLY A 5 113.19 -11.85 29.74
C GLY A 5 112.24 -13.05 29.90
N SER A 6 112.71 -14.20 30.40
CA SER A 6 111.87 -15.37 30.74
C SER A 6 111.48 -15.39 32.23
N PRO A 7 110.25 -15.82 32.60
CA PRO A 7 109.18 -16.29 31.70
C PRO A 7 108.43 -15.12 31.05
N PHE A 8 108.08 -15.31 29.78
CA PHE A 8 107.09 -14.46 29.11
C PHE A 8 105.69 -14.85 29.63
N ILE A 9 104.92 -13.85 30.05
CA ILE A 9 103.54 -14.05 30.47
C ILE A 9 102.65 -13.77 29.26
N LEU A 10 101.94 -14.79 28.79
CA LEU A 10 100.88 -14.66 27.80
C LEU A 10 99.54 -14.84 28.51
N GLN A 11 98.71 -13.80 28.50
CA GLN A 11 97.33 -13.89 28.96
C GLN A 11 96.46 -14.51 27.86
N SER A 12 95.55 -15.41 28.24
CA SER A 12 94.58 -16.02 27.33
C SER A 12 93.16 -15.55 27.67
N PHE A 13 92.28 -15.56 26.68
CA PHE A 13 90.88 -15.18 26.82
C PHE A 13 89.96 -16.16 26.10
N ASP A 14 88.68 -16.19 26.48
CA ASP A 14 87.63 -17.03 25.89
C ASP A 14 86.34 -16.22 25.66
N THR A 15 86.05 -15.93 24.38
CA THR A 15 84.85 -15.16 24.00
C THR A 15 83.55 -15.91 24.27
N ASN A 16 83.58 -17.24 24.40
CA ASN A 16 82.40 -18.05 24.73
C ASN A 16 81.96 -17.90 26.19
N ARG A 17 82.80 -17.29 27.04
CA ARG A 17 82.49 -17.02 28.45
C ARG A 17 81.85 -15.65 28.68
N ILE A 18 81.67 -14.86 27.62
CA ILE A 18 80.97 -13.57 27.67
C ILE A 18 79.47 -13.83 27.63
N VAL A 19 78.77 -13.31 28.63
CA VAL A 19 77.31 -13.43 28.73
C VAL A 19 76.70 -12.08 28.42
N VAL A 20 75.83 -12.06 27.42
CA VAL A 20 75.02 -10.87 27.10
C VAL A 20 73.60 -11.13 27.57
N SER A 21 72.99 -10.15 28.24
CA SER A 21 71.56 -10.22 28.54
C SER A 21 70.75 -10.27 27.24
N GLU A 22 69.45 -10.51 27.38
CA GLU A 22 68.56 -10.40 26.24
C GLU A 22 68.70 -9.03 25.57
N ILE A 23 68.82 -9.04 24.25
CA ILE A 23 68.81 -7.84 23.41
C ILE A 23 67.46 -7.84 22.72
N PRO A 24 66.67 -6.75 22.84
CA PRO A 24 65.37 -6.68 22.20
C PRO A 24 65.54 -6.72 20.68
N ARG A 25 64.92 -7.70 20.02
CA ARG A 25 64.86 -7.78 18.54
C ARG A 25 64.11 -6.59 17.93
N PHE A 26 63.20 -6.00 18.71
CA PHE A 26 62.41 -4.85 18.32
C PHE A 26 62.62 -3.72 19.32
N ILE A 27 62.98 -2.54 18.83
CA ILE A 27 63.24 -1.33 19.61
C ILE A 27 62.29 -0.22 19.16
N ILE A 28 62.08 0.79 19.99
CA ILE A 28 61.08 1.84 19.72
C ILE A 28 61.79 3.13 19.35
N TYR A 29 61.31 3.80 18.29
CA TYR A 29 61.87 5.08 17.84
C TYR A 29 61.99 6.07 18.99
N ASN A 30 63.17 6.66 19.15
CA ASN A 30 63.48 7.66 20.17
C ASN A 30 63.31 7.19 21.63
N GLN A 31 63.34 5.88 21.88
CA GLN A 31 63.33 5.30 23.23
C GLN A 31 64.64 4.54 23.51
N PRO A 32 65.23 4.66 24.72
CA PRO A 32 66.46 3.98 25.05
C PRO A 32 66.33 2.45 24.91
N ALA A 33 67.20 1.84 24.11
CA ALA A 33 67.38 0.40 24.03
C ALA A 33 68.59 -0.01 24.86
N GLU A 34 68.41 -1.00 25.73
CA GLU A 34 69.38 -1.35 26.77
C GLU A 34 69.72 -2.83 26.78
N PHE A 35 70.97 -3.13 27.13
CA PHE A 35 71.45 -4.50 27.38
C PHE A 35 72.67 -4.47 28.27
N THR A 36 73.02 -5.61 28.86
CA THR A 36 74.19 -5.77 29.73
C THR A 36 75.11 -6.85 29.21
N ILE A 37 76.42 -6.62 29.34
CA ILE A 37 77.46 -7.60 29.00
C ILE A 37 78.26 -7.91 30.26
N ASP A 38 78.42 -9.19 30.57
CA ASP A 38 79.24 -9.73 31.65
C ASP A 38 80.40 -10.54 31.05
N ALA A 39 81.61 -10.02 31.21
CA ALA A 39 82.86 -10.60 30.73
C ALA A 39 83.69 -11.23 31.88
N LEU A 40 83.13 -11.41 33.08
CA LEU A 40 83.87 -11.84 34.27
C LEU A 40 84.68 -13.13 34.07
N LYS A 41 84.18 -14.06 33.24
CA LYS A 41 84.81 -15.36 33.00
C LYS A 41 85.64 -15.42 31.70
N ALA A 42 85.75 -14.30 30.97
CA ALA A 42 86.38 -14.26 29.65
C ALA A 42 87.90 -14.08 29.68
N GLY A 43 88.49 -13.75 30.83
CA GLY A 43 89.90 -13.34 30.95
C GLY A 43 90.06 -11.82 30.88
N GLU A 44 91.31 -11.34 30.89
CA GLU A 44 91.60 -9.91 30.72
C GLU A 44 91.48 -9.50 29.24
N GLY A 45 90.87 -8.34 28.99
CA GLY A 45 90.69 -7.86 27.63
C GLY A 45 89.81 -6.62 27.52
N GLN A 46 89.70 -6.12 26.29
CA GLN A 46 88.93 -4.95 25.92
C GLN A 46 87.63 -5.36 25.21
N LEU A 47 86.51 -4.80 25.66
CA LEU A 47 85.20 -4.96 25.05
C LEU A 47 84.92 -3.78 24.11
N GLU A 48 84.47 -4.10 22.90
CA GLU A 48 84.07 -3.11 21.89
C GLU A 48 82.61 -3.37 21.48
N VAL A 49 81.77 -2.34 21.58
CA VAL A 49 80.36 -2.40 21.17
C VAL A 49 80.10 -1.30 20.14
N ALA A 50 79.65 -1.71 18.95
CA ALA A 50 79.29 -0.81 17.87
C ALA A 50 77.86 -1.06 17.42
N ILE A 51 77.14 0.02 17.10
CA ILE A 51 75.79 -0.05 16.52
C ILE A 51 75.86 0.62 15.15
N ASN A 52 75.45 -0.11 14.11
CA ASN A 52 75.62 0.30 12.71
C ASN A 52 77.06 0.77 12.44
N ASN A 53 78.05 -0.04 12.82
CA ASN A 53 79.48 0.27 12.69
C ASN A 53 79.91 1.58 13.37
N GLY A 54 79.25 1.97 14.47
CA GLY A 54 79.57 3.16 15.25
C GLY A 54 78.83 4.43 14.81
N GLN A 55 77.93 4.34 13.83
CA GLN A 55 77.10 5.48 13.40
C GLN A 55 76.07 5.89 14.46
N VAL A 56 75.62 4.94 15.29
CA VAL A 56 74.67 5.22 16.37
C VAL A 56 75.43 5.25 17.71
N PRO A 57 75.45 6.40 18.41
CA PRO A 57 76.16 6.52 19.68
C PRO A 57 75.48 5.65 20.76
N ASN A 58 76.30 4.99 21.57
CA ASN A 58 75.86 4.31 22.79
C ASN A 58 76.52 4.92 24.03
N LYS A 59 75.84 4.78 25.16
CA LYS A 59 76.33 5.11 26.49
C LYS A 59 76.68 3.82 27.20
N VAL A 60 77.81 3.78 27.90
CA VAL A 60 78.25 2.65 28.71
C VAL A 60 78.32 3.07 30.18
N LYS A 61 77.80 2.21 31.06
CA LYS A 61 77.89 2.34 32.52
C LYS A 61 78.50 1.06 33.09
N SER A 62 79.63 1.18 33.80
CA SER A 62 80.19 0.03 34.54
C SER A 62 79.29 -0.32 35.72
N LEU A 63 78.97 -1.62 35.86
CA LEU A 63 78.19 -2.20 36.96
C LEU A 63 79.06 -3.06 37.91
N GLY A 64 80.37 -3.10 37.68
CA GLY A 64 81.32 -3.93 38.42
C GLY A 64 82.59 -4.19 37.59
N LYS A 65 83.53 -4.98 38.13
CA LYS A 65 84.87 -5.19 37.54
C LYS A 65 84.84 -5.68 36.08
N SER A 66 83.81 -6.41 35.67
CA SER A 66 83.72 -6.98 34.32
C SER A 66 82.29 -6.98 33.75
N LYS A 67 81.40 -6.15 34.31
CA LYS A 67 79.99 -6.07 33.91
C LYS A 67 79.65 -4.65 33.48
N PHE A 68 79.04 -4.50 32.31
CA PHE A 68 78.75 -3.22 31.68
C PHE A 68 77.29 -3.16 31.23
N HIS A 69 76.67 -2.01 31.37
CA HIS A 69 75.33 -1.69 30.88
C HIS A 69 75.45 -0.72 29.72
N PHE A 70 74.85 -1.07 28.59
CA PHE A 70 74.86 -0.29 27.37
C PHE A 70 73.46 0.22 27.07
N THR A 71 73.39 1.49 26.68
CA THR A 71 72.15 2.17 26.29
C THR A 71 72.37 2.89 24.98
N PHE A 72 71.46 2.77 24.01
CA PHE A 72 71.48 3.59 22.80
C PHE A 72 70.10 4.13 22.46
N LEU A 73 70.05 5.21 21.68
CA LEU A 73 68.81 5.85 21.26
C LEU A 73 68.64 5.68 19.74
N PRO A 74 67.66 4.91 19.27
CA PRO A 74 67.39 4.76 17.85
C PRO A 74 66.66 6.00 17.32
N THR A 75 67.37 6.84 16.57
CA THR A 75 66.84 8.10 16.01
C THR A 75 66.51 8.02 14.52
N SER A 76 66.65 6.83 13.92
CA SER A 76 66.29 6.54 12.52
C SER A 76 65.40 5.31 12.44
N ASN A 77 64.62 5.15 11.36
CA ASN A 77 63.77 3.97 11.15
C ASN A 77 64.53 2.79 10.50
N ASN A 78 65.84 2.92 10.31
CA ASN A 78 66.66 1.88 9.68
C ASN A 78 66.92 0.72 10.65
N LEU A 79 67.33 -0.43 10.09
CA LEU A 79 67.82 -1.56 10.87
C LEU A 79 69.01 -1.14 11.75
N HIS A 80 69.00 -1.53 13.01
CA HIS A 80 70.11 -1.31 13.94
C HIS A 80 70.83 -2.64 14.18
N GLN A 81 72.03 -2.79 13.63
CA GLN A 81 72.89 -3.95 13.80
C GLN A 81 73.87 -3.70 14.96
N LEU A 82 73.75 -4.47 16.04
CA LEU A 82 74.67 -4.51 17.16
C LEU A 82 75.82 -5.48 16.87
N SER A 83 77.04 -5.00 17.02
CA SER A 83 78.27 -5.79 16.94
C SER A 83 79.00 -5.69 18.28
N VAL A 84 79.43 -6.84 18.81
CA VAL A 84 80.16 -6.92 20.07
C VAL A 84 81.43 -7.75 19.84
N LYS A 85 82.57 -7.16 20.18
CA LYS A 85 83.89 -7.79 20.07
C LYS A 85 84.63 -7.78 21.41
N PHE A 86 85.48 -8.76 21.61
CA PHE A 86 86.39 -8.84 22.75
C PHE A 86 87.81 -9.13 22.25
N ASN A 87 88.76 -8.25 22.59
CA ASN A 87 90.13 -8.28 22.06
C ASN A 87 90.18 -8.36 20.51
N GLY A 88 89.27 -7.67 19.83
CA GLY A 88 89.18 -7.64 18.36
C GLY A 88 88.44 -8.82 17.70
N HIS A 89 88.06 -9.86 18.46
CA HIS A 89 87.31 -11.01 17.97
C HIS A 89 85.81 -10.89 18.27
N ASP A 90 84.96 -11.32 17.33
CA ASP A 90 83.50 -11.38 17.55
C ASP A 90 83.14 -12.38 18.66
N ILE A 91 82.13 -12.03 19.45
CA ILE A 91 81.59 -12.93 20.47
C ILE A 91 80.44 -13.79 19.90
N PRO A 92 80.16 -14.98 20.46
CA PRO A 92 79.08 -15.83 19.96
C PRO A 92 77.72 -15.14 19.93
N GLY A 93 76.99 -15.32 18.83
CA GLY A 93 75.63 -14.79 18.65
C GLY A 93 75.56 -13.33 18.21
N PHE A 94 76.68 -12.73 17.80
CA PHE A 94 76.75 -11.39 17.20
C PHE A 94 77.32 -11.45 15.77
N PRO A 95 76.93 -10.52 14.88
CA PRO A 95 76.06 -9.37 15.12
C PRO A 95 74.58 -9.73 15.37
N LYS A 96 73.86 -8.87 16.08
CA LYS A 96 72.40 -8.97 16.29
C LYS A 96 71.67 -7.81 15.63
N GLU A 97 70.46 -8.07 15.18
CA GLU A 97 69.62 -7.08 14.50
C GLU A 97 68.47 -6.62 15.40
N CYS A 98 68.27 -5.31 15.44
CA CYS A 98 67.17 -4.64 16.13
C CYS A 98 66.35 -3.84 15.11
N HIS A 99 65.07 -4.15 14.97
CA HIS A 99 64.13 -3.45 14.09
C HIS A 99 63.41 -2.34 14.87
N VAL A 100 63.27 -1.16 14.26
CA VAL A 100 62.53 -0.05 14.88
C VAL A 100 61.04 -0.22 14.60
N ILE A 101 60.23 -0.38 15.64
CA ILE A 101 58.77 -0.39 15.52
C ILE A 101 58.31 1.05 15.27
N THR A 102 57.54 1.24 14.20
CA THR A 102 56.89 2.50 13.86
C THR A 102 55.37 2.39 14.03
N ALA A 103 54.69 3.54 13.98
CA ALA A 103 53.23 3.58 14.05
C ALA A 103 52.56 2.81 12.90
N ASP A 104 53.26 2.63 11.76
CA ASP A 104 52.77 1.93 10.58
C ASP A 104 52.79 0.39 10.75
N ASP A 105 53.59 -0.11 11.69
CA ASP A 105 53.72 -1.54 11.97
C ASP A 105 52.64 -2.07 12.92
N ILE A 106 51.88 -1.16 13.56
CA ILE A 106 50.84 -1.51 14.53
C ILE A 106 49.58 -1.96 13.79
N LYS A 107 49.16 -3.20 14.06
CA LYS A 107 47.89 -3.75 13.58
C LYS A 107 46.89 -3.82 14.72
N ILE A 108 45.64 -3.46 14.45
CA ILE A 108 44.58 -3.51 15.45
C ILE A 108 43.40 -4.28 14.90
N HIS A 109 42.85 -5.20 15.70
CA HIS A 109 41.67 -5.97 15.35
C HIS A 109 40.87 -6.35 16.60
N GLY A 110 39.57 -6.59 16.42
CA GLY A 110 38.70 -7.10 17.48
C GLY A 110 37.27 -6.58 17.38
N PRO A 111 36.34 -7.22 18.11
CA PRO A 111 34.91 -6.86 18.05
C PRO A 111 34.63 -5.44 18.55
N GLY A 112 35.44 -4.92 19.47
CA GLY A 112 35.32 -3.56 20.01
C GLY A 112 35.70 -2.43 19.05
N LEU A 113 36.05 -2.74 17.80
CA LEU A 113 36.21 -1.78 16.70
C LEU A 113 35.05 -1.83 15.70
N SER A 114 34.09 -2.72 15.89
CA SER A 114 32.88 -2.85 15.07
C SER A 114 31.69 -2.24 15.81
N GLN A 115 30.47 -2.54 15.40
CA GLN A 115 29.26 -2.08 16.08
C GLN A 115 29.09 -2.78 17.45
N VAL A 116 28.72 -2.02 18.49
CA VAL A 116 28.73 -2.49 19.89
C VAL A 116 27.41 -2.21 20.60
N LEU A 117 27.01 -3.10 21.52
CA LEU A 117 25.83 -2.95 22.35
C LEU A 117 26.11 -2.05 23.56
N LEU A 118 25.19 -1.12 23.84
CA LEU A 118 25.25 -0.24 25.01
C LEU A 118 25.43 -1.03 26.32
N GLY A 119 26.43 -0.66 27.12
CA GLY A 119 26.73 -1.28 28.41
C GLY A 119 27.39 -2.66 28.34
N ALA A 120 27.58 -3.24 27.15
CA ALA A 120 28.27 -4.52 27.01
C ALA A 120 29.79 -4.30 26.97
N GLN A 121 30.53 -5.03 27.81
CA GLN A 121 31.99 -5.01 27.76
C GLN A 121 32.47 -5.60 26.44
N THR A 122 33.33 -4.87 25.74
CA THR A 122 33.91 -5.26 24.46
C THR A 122 35.41 -5.03 24.48
N TRP A 123 36.10 -5.52 23.45
CA TRP A 123 37.56 -5.50 23.42
C TRP A 123 38.13 -5.45 22.02
N PHE A 124 39.36 -4.98 21.92
CA PHE A 124 40.20 -5.14 20.74
C PHE A 124 41.65 -5.37 21.15
N THR A 125 42.45 -5.88 20.24
CA THR A 125 43.87 -6.16 20.44
C THR A 125 44.69 -5.27 19.53
N ILE A 126 45.71 -4.66 20.11
CA ILE A 126 46.78 -3.95 19.41
C ILE A 126 47.95 -4.92 19.34
N ASP A 127 48.25 -5.43 18.13
CA ASP A 127 49.41 -6.27 17.89
C ASP A 127 50.67 -5.40 18.02
N THR A 128 51.44 -5.65 19.08
CA THR A 128 52.67 -4.90 19.37
C THR A 128 53.91 -5.60 18.83
N ALA A 129 53.78 -6.70 18.07
CA ALA A 129 54.89 -7.47 17.51
C ALA A 129 56.01 -7.76 18.54
N HIS A 130 55.64 -8.05 19.79
CA HIS A 130 56.52 -8.27 20.96
C HIS A 130 57.20 -7.04 21.57
N GLY A 131 56.82 -5.81 21.17
CA GLY A 131 57.21 -4.56 21.81
C GLY A 131 56.43 -4.28 23.10
N SER A 132 57.08 -3.57 24.04
CA SER A 132 56.50 -3.12 25.31
C SER A 132 55.22 -2.31 25.11
N SER A 133 54.18 -2.58 25.90
CA SER A 133 52.93 -1.80 25.94
C SER A 133 53.08 -0.41 26.54
N SER A 134 54.24 -0.08 27.10
CA SER A 134 54.47 1.16 27.88
C SER A 134 54.37 2.46 27.08
N ASN A 135 54.31 2.38 25.75
CA ASN A 135 54.38 3.54 24.85
C ASN A 135 53.12 3.70 23.99
N ILE A 136 52.08 2.91 24.28
CA ILE A 136 50.81 2.94 23.56
C ILE A 136 49.76 3.56 24.45
N ASP A 137 49.24 4.71 24.02
CA ASP A 137 48.15 5.39 24.68
C ASP A 137 46.85 5.15 23.91
N VAL A 138 45.81 4.75 24.63
CA VAL A 138 44.48 4.55 24.07
C VAL A 138 43.51 5.49 24.77
N THR A 139 42.75 6.25 23.98
CA THR A 139 41.71 7.13 24.51
C THR A 139 40.40 6.87 23.77
N VAL A 140 39.32 6.62 24.51
CA VAL A 140 37.98 6.44 23.97
C VAL A 140 37.18 7.71 24.22
N PHE A 141 36.71 8.34 23.14
CA PHE A 141 35.84 9.51 23.18
C PHE A 141 34.39 9.08 22.96
N SER A 142 33.51 9.44 23.89
CA SER A 142 32.06 9.26 23.76
C SER A 142 31.46 10.11 22.64
N PRO A 143 30.23 9.82 22.20
CA PRO A 143 29.48 10.67 21.28
C PRO A 143 29.31 12.11 21.78
N THR A 144 29.23 12.32 23.10
CA THR A 144 29.19 13.66 23.73
C THR A 144 30.56 14.35 23.81
N GLY A 145 31.65 13.63 23.54
CA GLY A 145 33.02 14.14 23.52
C GLY A 145 33.83 13.92 24.80
N GLU A 146 33.25 13.27 25.81
CA GLU A 146 33.98 12.88 27.02
C GLU A 146 35.03 11.82 26.71
N SER A 147 36.25 11.99 27.22
CA SER A 147 37.34 11.03 27.04
C SER A 147 37.51 10.12 28.25
N THR A 148 37.78 8.85 27.98
CA THR A 148 38.10 7.85 29.00
C THR A 148 39.31 7.03 28.57
N THR A 149 40.14 6.66 29.55
CA THR A 149 41.24 5.71 29.33
C THR A 149 40.72 4.30 29.62
N PRO A 150 40.69 3.40 28.63
CA PRO A 150 40.18 2.05 28.81
C PRO A 150 41.15 1.17 29.61
N SER A 151 40.65 0.02 30.09
CA SER A 151 41.49 -0.98 30.77
C SER A 151 42.38 -1.68 29.76
N THR A 152 43.64 -1.92 30.10
CA THR A 152 44.59 -2.62 29.22
C THR A 152 45.24 -3.81 29.92
N LEU A 153 45.49 -4.86 29.15
CA LEU A 153 46.14 -6.09 29.60
C LEU A 153 47.12 -6.58 28.51
N LEU A 154 48.40 -6.74 28.87
CA LEU A 154 49.38 -7.32 27.95
C LEU A 154 49.15 -8.83 27.82
N THR A 155 49.01 -9.31 26.59
CA THR A 155 48.79 -10.73 26.26
C THR A 155 49.84 -11.22 25.25
N ILE A 156 49.87 -12.52 24.99
CA ILE A 156 50.76 -13.12 23.96
C ILE A 156 50.45 -12.55 22.56
N ALA A 157 49.20 -12.16 22.30
CA ALA A 157 48.75 -11.62 21.02
C ALA A 157 48.95 -10.09 20.90
N GLY A 158 49.52 -9.44 21.93
CA GLY A 158 49.65 -7.98 22.00
C GLY A 158 48.87 -7.36 23.16
N LEU A 159 48.69 -6.05 23.10
CA LEU A 159 47.98 -5.28 24.12
C LEU A 159 46.47 -5.37 23.91
N ARG A 160 45.78 -6.09 24.80
CA ARG A 160 44.33 -6.14 24.83
C ARG A 160 43.80 -4.88 25.50
N VAL A 161 42.79 -4.27 24.88
CA VAL A 161 42.08 -3.10 25.39
C VAL A 161 40.63 -3.49 25.62
N ASP A 162 40.19 -3.45 26.87
CA ASP A 162 38.81 -3.72 27.27
C ASP A 162 38.11 -2.38 27.59
N TRP A 163 36.95 -2.16 26.98
CA TRP A 163 36.17 -0.94 27.17
C TRP A 163 34.67 -1.23 27.14
N THR A 164 33.85 -0.30 27.63
CA THR A 164 32.39 -0.45 27.69
C THR A 164 31.74 0.85 27.22
N PRO A 165 30.89 0.82 26.17
CA PRO A 165 30.16 2.00 25.74
C PRO A 165 29.05 2.33 26.74
N THR A 166 28.92 3.60 27.07
CA THR A 166 27.99 4.15 28.08
C THR A 166 26.88 5.01 27.48
N GLU A 167 26.98 5.37 26.20
CA GLU A 167 26.07 6.24 25.48
C GLU A 167 25.77 5.66 24.09
N ILE A 168 24.61 6.00 23.53
CA ILE A 168 24.26 5.63 22.15
C ILE A 168 24.87 6.65 21.19
N GLY A 169 25.45 6.18 20.08
CA GLY A 169 26.05 7.04 19.06
C GLY A 169 27.44 6.59 18.63
N THR A 170 28.15 7.47 17.93
CA THR A 170 29.47 7.15 17.37
C THR A 170 30.59 7.53 18.34
N TYR A 171 31.28 6.52 18.86
CA TYR A 171 32.53 6.65 19.61
C TYR A 171 33.71 6.87 18.67
N ARG A 172 34.73 7.57 19.16
CA ARG A 172 36.03 7.72 18.49
C ARG A 172 37.12 7.15 19.38
N ILE A 173 37.87 6.17 18.89
CA ILE A 173 38.96 5.54 19.64
C ILE A 173 40.28 6.01 19.04
N HIS A 174 41.07 6.71 19.84
CA HIS A 174 42.41 7.13 19.49
C HIS A 174 43.41 6.10 19.99
N VAL A 175 44.33 5.71 19.12
CA VAL A 175 45.50 4.92 19.48
C VAL A 175 46.74 5.69 19.05
N GLU A 176 47.64 5.93 20.00
CA GLU A 176 48.87 6.69 19.82
C GLU A 176 50.07 5.85 20.22
N LEU A 177 51.16 5.96 19.45
CA LEU A 177 52.47 5.42 19.78
C LEU A 177 53.41 6.60 20.06
N ASN A 178 53.92 6.71 21.29
CA ASN A 178 54.75 7.85 21.75
C ASN A 178 54.11 9.23 21.46
N GLY A 179 52.80 9.38 21.70
CA GLY A 179 52.07 10.64 21.48
C GLY A 179 51.79 10.99 20.01
N LYS A 180 52.02 10.07 19.07
CA LYS A 180 51.63 10.21 17.66
C LYS A 180 50.55 9.20 17.30
N LEU A 181 49.46 9.67 16.69
CA LEU A 181 48.40 8.80 16.18
C LEU A 181 48.95 7.79 15.17
N ILE A 182 48.50 6.54 15.31
CA ILE A 182 48.75 5.53 14.27
C ILE A 182 47.91 5.83 13.02
N PRO A 183 48.30 5.34 11.82
CA PRO A 183 47.64 5.71 10.57
C PRO A 183 46.14 5.42 10.50
N ALA A 184 45.66 4.37 11.17
CA ALA A 184 44.25 3.97 11.18
C ALA A 184 43.42 4.68 12.27
N SER A 185 44.07 5.46 13.14
CA SER A 185 43.41 6.20 14.21
C SER A 185 42.90 7.56 13.68
N PRO A 186 41.69 8.02 14.07
CA PRO A 186 40.78 7.38 15.01
C PRO A 186 39.89 6.29 14.39
N PHE A 187 39.53 5.30 15.19
CA PHE A 187 38.51 4.30 14.84
C PHE A 187 37.12 4.79 15.25
N TYR A 188 36.15 4.70 14.35
CA TYR A 188 34.77 5.10 14.60
C TYR A 188 33.90 3.88 14.89
N VAL A 189 33.32 3.83 16.09
CA VAL A 189 32.56 2.68 16.59
C VAL A 189 31.13 3.11 16.93
N LYS A 190 30.14 2.46 16.30
CA LYS A 190 28.72 2.78 16.52
C LYS A 190 28.18 1.97 17.69
N CYS A 191 27.67 2.67 18.70
CA CYS A 191 26.97 2.10 19.84
C CYS A 191 25.45 2.19 19.64
N TYR A 192 24.75 1.09 19.92
CA TYR A 192 23.31 0.96 19.76
C TYR A 192 22.65 0.32 21.00
N ASP A 193 21.34 0.50 21.16
CA ASP A 193 20.55 -0.15 22.21
C ASP A 193 19.21 -0.66 21.64
N PRO A 194 19.02 -1.98 21.46
CA PRO A 194 17.75 -2.53 20.99
C PRO A 194 16.61 -2.25 21.96
N LYS A 195 16.90 -1.95 23.24
CA LYS A 195 15.88 -1.61 24.24
C LYS A 195 15.20 -0.27 24.02
N LYS A 196 15.76 0.58 23.15
CA LYS A 196 15.19 1.87 22.76
C LYS A 196 14.32 1.78 21.51
N VAL A 197 14.18 0.59 20.91
CA VAL A 197 13.20 0.36 19.84
C VAL A 197 11.82 0.21 20.47
N LEU A 198 10.88 1.04 20.03
CA LEU A 198 9.49 1.01 20.49
C LEU A 198 8.60 0.41 19.41
N VAL A 199 7.71 -0.49 19.82
CA VAL A 199 6.74 -1.14 18.93
C VAL A 199 5.35 -0.85 19.44
N THR A 200 4.50 -0.25 18.60
CA THR A 200 3.14 0.15 18.96
C THR A 200 2.14 -0.48 17.99
N PRO A 201 1.18 -1.30 18.48
CA PRO A 201 0.08 -1.76 17.64
C PRO A 201 -0.72 -0.56 17.13
N THR A 202 -1.01 -0.50 15.83
CA THR A 202 -1.85 0.56 15.25
C THR A 202 -3.27 0.09 14.93
N THR A 203 -3.54 -1.21 15.08
CA THR A 203 -4.86 -1.82 14.89
C THR A 203 -5.36 -2.41 16.21
N ASN A 204 -6.58 -2.03 16.63
CA ASN A 204 -7.21 -2.53 17.86
C ASN A 204 -7.76 -3.96 17.71
N SER A 205 -7.98 -4.41 16.47
CA SER A 205 -8.49 -5.75 16.14
C SER A 205 -7.96 -6.20 14.78
N SER A 206 -7.54 -7.46 14.69
CA SER A 206 -7.03 -8.08 13.45
C SER A 206 -7.96 -9.22 13.02
N ALA A 207 -8.26 -9.29 11.72
CA ALA A 207 -9.14 -10.32 11.17
C ALA A 207 -8.62 -10.84 9.82
N ILE A 208 -8.99 -12.07 9.47
CA ILE A 208 -8.52 -12.75 8.25
C ILE A 208 -8.72 -11.86 7.01
N GLY A 209 -7.70 -11.66 6.18
CA GLY A 209 -7.82 -10.93 4.92
C GLY A 209 -7.94 -9.41 5.04
N LYS A 210 -7.98 -8.85 6.26
CA LYS A 210 -7.90 -7.41 6.49
C LYS A 210 -6.44 -7.02 6.81
N PRO A 211 -5.89 -5.93 6.24
CA PRO A 211 -4.56 -5.44 6.58
C PRO A 211 -4.40 -5.19 8.08
N THR A 212 -3.40 -5.81 8.68
CA THR A 212 -3.00 -5.60 10.08
C THR A 212 -1.71 -4.82 10.13
N LYS A 213 -1.65 -3.80 10.97
CA LYS A 213 -0.55 -2.82 11.02
C LYS A 213 0.00 -2.64 12.43
N PHE A 214 1.30 -2.37 12.50
CA PHE A 214 1.99 -1.89 13.69
C PHE A 214 3.13 -0.95 13.31
N ARG A 215 3.46 -0.03 14.20
CA ARG A 215 4.53 0.96 14.03
C ARG A 215 5.75 0.58 14.85
N ILE A 216 6.93 0.76 14.27
CA ILE A 216 8.24 0.60 14.91
C ILE A 216 8.93 1.96 14.90
N ASP A 217 9.40 2.41 16.05
CA ASP A 217 10.23 3.61 16.22
C ASP A 217 11.60 3.20 16.78
N ALA A 218 12.64 3.35 15.97
CA ALA A 218 14.03 3.07 16.33
C ALA A 218 14.88 4.36 16.43
N SER A 219 14.25 5.54 16.47
CA SER A 219 14.94 6.83 16.46
C SER A 219 15.93 7.02 17.62
N MET A 220 15.67 6.37 18.75
CA MET A 220 16.50 6.44 19.96
C MET A 220 17.42 5.24 20.15
N ALA A 221 17.41 4.26 19.23
CA ALA A 221 18.17 3.02 19.35
C ALA A 221 19.61 3.10 18.83
N GLY A 222 19.99 4.22 18.23
CA GLY A 222 21.26 4.34 17.51
C GLY A 222 21.14 3.82 16.09
N GLU A 223 22.26 3.80 15.37
CA GLU A 223 22.29 3.29 14.01
C GLU A 223 22.26 1.75 14.02
N GLY A 224 21.50 1.14 13.11
CA GLY A 224 21.41 -0.31 13.01
C GLY A 224 20.41 -0.79 11.97
N ASN A 225 20.39 -2.10 11.78
CA ASN A 225 19.48 -2.80 10.88
C ASN A 225 18.31 -3.41 11.66
N LEU A 226 17.09 -3.27 11.14
CA LEU A 226 15.89 -3.93 11.64
C LEU A 226 15.59 -5.17 10.80
N GLU A 227 15.34 -6.29 11.46
CA GLU A 227 14.86 -7.51 10.82
C GLU A 227 13.49 -7.85 11.39
N ILE A 228 12.49 -7.97 10.51
CA ILE A 228 11.09 -8.14 10.88
C ILE A 228 10.57 -9.39 10.19
N SER A 229 9.95 -10.29 10.95
CA SER A 229 9.24 -11.43 10.39
C SER A 229 7.93 -11.68 11.12
N VAL A 230 6.89 -11.95 10.36
CA VAL A 230 5.58 -12.33 10.89
C VAL A 230 5.37 -13.81 10.62
N ASN A 231 5.01 -14.58 11.65
CA ASN A 231 4.77 -16.02 11.49
C ASN A 231 3.59 -16.49 12.32
N TYR A 232 3.03 -17.63 11.93
CA TYR A 232 2.10 -18.41 12.75
C TYR A 232 2.44 -19.88 12.61
N SER A 233 2.52 -20.62 13.71
CA SER A 233 2.83 -22.07 13.68
C SER A 233 4.08 -22.42 12.85
N GLY A 234 5.11 -21.57 12.88
CA GLY A 234 6.35 -21.75 12.10
C GLY A 234 6.27 -21.40 10.62
N GLN A 235 5.11 -20.96 10.12
CA GLN A 235 4.96 -20.49 8.74
C GLN A 235 5.12 -18.96 8.67
N ASN A 236 6.04 -18.49 7.83
CA ASN A 236 6.22 -17.07 7.56
C ASN A 236 5.07 -16.50 6.72
N ILE A 237 4.62 -15.31 7.09
CA ILE A 237 3.67 -14.49 6.34
C ILE A 237 4.43 -13.33 5.69
N PRO A 238 4.20 -13.06 4.39
CA PRO A 238 4.70 -11.86 3.74
C PRO A 238 4.25 -10.59 4.47
N ASN A 239 5.19 -9.70 4.74
CA ASN A 239 4.91 -8.39 5.31
C ASN A 239 5.57 -7.30 4.49
N ASP A 240 4.90 -6.16 4.42
CA ASP A 240 5.39 -4.94 3.79
C ASP A 240 5.89 -3.98 4.85
N VAL A 241 7.01 -3.32 4.59
CA VAL A 241 7.62 -2.33 5.49
C VAL A 241 7.64 -0.98 4.80
N ASN A 242 6.92 -0.02 5.35
CA ASN A 242 6.79 1.33 4.81
C ASN A 242 7.50 2.32 5.74
N PRO A 243 8.50 3.08 5.28
CA PRO A 243 9.13 4.13 6.07
C PRO A 243 8.12 5.28 6.30
N THR A 244 7.94 5.68 7.56
CA THR A 244 7.01 6.78 7.95
C THR A 244 7.72 8.00 8.53
N GLY A 245 9.05 7.94 8.66
CA GLY A 245 9.90 9.02 9.15
C GLY A 245 11.35 8.56 9.30
N LYS A 246 12.21 9.43 9.84
CA LYS A 246 13.60 9.07 10.13
C LYS A 246 13.62 7.98 11.22
N SER A 247 14.07 6.78 10.86
CA SER A 247 14.10 5.59 11.73
C SER A 247 12.74 5.15 12.28
N CYS A 248 11.64 5.51 11.59
CA CYS A 248 10.27 5.09 11.91
C CYS A 248 9.67 4.30 10.75
N TYR A 249 9.04 3.17 11.05
CA TYR A 249 8.52 2.23 10.05
C TYR A 249 7.11 1.79 10.42
N GLU A 250 6.24 1.66 9.44
CA GLU A 250 4.95 0.97 9.58
C GLU A 250 5.06 -0.38 8.87
N VAL A 251 4.78 -1.45 9.60
CA VAL A 251 4.76 -2.81 9.07
C VAL A 251 3.32 -3.21 8.85
N GLN A 252 3.03 -3.80 7.70
CA GLN A 252 1.72 -4.31 7.33
C GLN A 252 1.81 -5.77 6.91
N PHE A 253 0.85 -6.59 7.33
CA PHE A 253 0.66 -7.93 6.78
C PHE A 253 -0.84 -8.24 6.65
N ILE A 254 -1.18 -9.23 5.82
CA ILE A 254 -2.55 -9.71 5.65
C ILE A 254 -2.62 -11.15 6.17
N PRO A 255 -3.24 -11.42 7.34
CA PRO A 255 -3.34 -12.77 7.87
C PRO A 255 -4.36 -13.60 7.10
N HIS A 256 -4.11 -14.90 6.97
CA HIS A 256 -5.01 -15.82 6.26
C HIS A 256 -5.62 -16.92 7.14
N LYS A 257 -5.24 -16.97 8.43
CA LYS A 257 -5.80 -17.91 9.40
C LYS A 257 -6.23 -17.18 10.68
N ALA A 258 -7.30 -17.65 11.31
CA ALA A 258 -7.75 -17.16 12.61
C ALA A 258 -6.94 -17.86 13.71
N THR A 259 -5.84 -17.26 14.10
CA THR A 259 -4.96 -17.74 15.17
C THR A 259 -4.05 -16.60 15.63
N THR A 260 -3.35 -16.79 16.74
CA THR A 260 -2.29 -15.87 17.16
C THR A 260 -1.12 -15.94 16.19
N HIS A 261 -0.79 -14.79 15.61
CA HIS A 261 0.42 -14.57 14.85
C HIS A 261 1.48 -13.94 15.75
N TYR A 262 2.75 -14.12 15.41
CA TYR A 262 3.87 -13.60 16.17
C TYR A 262 4.74 -12.73 15.27
N CYS A 263 4.92 -11.47 15.66
CA CYS A 263 5.84 -10.55 15.01
C CYS A 263 7.19 -10.59 15.74
N ASN A 264 8.18 -11.21 15.11
CA ASN A 264 9.57 -11.22 15.57
C ASN A 264 10.28 -9.99 15.02
N ILE A 265 10.96 -9.24 15.89
CA ILE A 265 11.67 -8.02 15.54
C ILE A 265 13.05 -8.08 16.19
N LEU A 266 14.08 -8.03 15.36
CA LEU A 266 15.48 -7.95 15.78
C LEU A 266 16.05 -6.59 15.38
N PHE A 267 16.97 -6.07 16.19
CA PHE A 267 17.77 -4.90 15.88
C PHE A 267 19.25 -5.26 16.02
N ASN A 268 19.98 -5.24 14.91
CA ASN A 268 21.36 -5.75 14.79
C ASN A 268 21.53 -7.20 15.29
N GLY A 269 20.53 -8.05 15.04
CA GLY A 269 20.53 -9.45 15.47
C GLY A 269 20.07 -9.71 16.91
N GLU A 270 19.76 -8.67 17.69
CA GLU A 270 19.23 -8.79 19.06
C GLU A 270 17.72 -8.55 19.13
N LEU A 271 17.01 -9.32 19.96
CA LEU A 271 15.57 -9.14 20.18
C LEU A 271 15.28 -7.79 20.83
N VAL A 272 14.34 -7.04 20.24
CA VAL A 272 13.80 -5.84 20.86
C VAL A 272 12.87 -6.21 22.02
N PRO A 273 12.69 -5.36 23.04
CA PRO A 273 11.82 -5.64 24.16
C PRO A 273 10.39 -5.99 23.74
N GLY A 274 9.85 -7.09 24.26
CA GLY A 274 8.49 -7.54 23.96
C GLY A 274 8.39 -8.42 22.71
N SER A 275 9.47 -8.62 21.95
CA SER A 275 9.46 -9.57 20.83
C SER A 275 9.55 -11.03 21.33
N PRO A 276 8.79 -11.98 20.75
CA PRO A 276 7.75 -11.80 19.73
C PRO A 276 6.49 -11.10 20.25
N PHE A 277 5.92 -10.21 19.42
CA PHE A 277 4.65 -9.55 19.71
C PHE A 277 3.47 -10.42 19.22
N PRO A 278 2.56 -10.86 20.11
CA PRO A 278 1.39 -11.64 19.70
C PRO A 278 0.34 -10.74 19.06
N VAL A 279 -0.21 -11.20 17.94
CA VAL A 279 -1.31 -10.56 17.20
C VAL A 279 -2.43 -11.58 17.05
N ASN A 280 -3.50 -11.42 17.83
CA ASN A 280 -4.65 -12.32 17.79
C ASN A 280 -5.51 -12.00 16.57
N VAL A 281 -5.50 -12.90 15.59
CA VAL A 281 -6.32 -12.77 14.38
C VAL A 281 -7.60 -13.58 14.55
N MET A 282 -8.73 -12.90 14.42
CA MET A 282 -10.06 -13.52 14.47
C MET A 282 -10.53 -13.91 13.07
N GLU A 283 -11.48 -14.84 12.99
CA GLU A 283 -12.18 -15.07 11.72
C GLU A 283 -12.87 -13.76 11.29
N ASN A 284 -12.83 -13.46 10.00
CA ASN A 284 -13.76 -12.47 9.47
C ASN A 284 -15.15 -13.03 9.69
N GLN A 285 -15.93 -12.40 10.56
CA GLN A 285 -17.35 -12.65 10.65
C GLN A 285 -17.95 -12.34 9.28
N ARG A 286 -18.21 -13.36 8.46
CA ARG A 286 -18.86 -13.20 7.14
C ARG A 286 -20.36 -13.02 7.37
N VAL A 287 -20.74 -11.94 8.03
CA VAL A 287 -22.15 -11.53 8.09
C VAL A 287 -22.44 -10.80 6.79
N THR A 288 -23.40 -11.30 6.03
CA THR A 288 -23.75 -10.74 4.70
C THR A 288 -25.23 -10.42 4.66
N ALA A 289 -25.59 -9.29 4.05
CA ALA A 289 -26.98 -8.92 3.80
C ALA A 289 -27.28 -8.97 2.30
N MET A 290 -28.43 -9.57 1.93
CA MET A 290 -28.86 -9.68 0.54
C MET A 290 -30.38 -9.74 0.44
N GLY A 291 -30.95 -9.21 -0.64
CA GLY A 291 -32.38 -9.32 -0.92
C GLY A 291 -32.98 -8.07 -1.55
N LYS A 292 -34.22 -8.21 -2.00
CA LYS A 292 -35.02 -7.15 -2.65
C LYS A 292 -35.17 -5.88 -1.80
N GLY A 293 -35.21 -6.01 -0.48
CA GLY A 293 -35.24 -4.89 0.46
C GLY A 293 -33.99 -4.00 0.44
N LEU A 294 -32.90 -4.42 -0.20
CA LEU A 294 -31.71 -3.58 -0.41
C LEU A 294 -31.69 -2.91 -1.81
N GLY A 295 -32.75 -3.09 -2.61
CA GLY A 295 -32.87 -2.59 -3.98
C GLY A 295 -33.90 -1.48 -4.14
N SER A 296 -34.63 -1.46 -5.25
CA SER A 296 -35.71 -0.51 -5.53
C SER A 296 -37.07 -1.10 -5.15
N ASN A 297 -37.81 -0.45 -4.26
CA ASN A 297 -39.02 -0.98 -3.64
C ASN A 297 -40.22 -0.02 -3.74
N PRO A 298 -41.45 -0.51 -3.99
CA PRO A 298 -42.63 0.33 -3.99
C PRO A 298 -42.95 0.84 -2.59
N ILE A 299 -43.42 2.08 -2.48
CA ILE A 299 -43.87 2.64 -1.19
C ILE A 299 -45.12 1.91 -0.68
N ASN A 300 -45.31 1.89 0.64
CA ASN A 300 -46.43 1.27 1.35
C ASN A 300 -46.57 -0.25 1.15
N ILE A 301 -45.54 -0.91 0.61
CA ILE A 301 -45.48 -2.36 0.47
C ILE A 301 -44.35 -2.89 1.36
N PRO A 302 -44.62 -3.82 2.29
CA PRO A 302 -43.56 -4.47 3.06
C PRO A 302 -42.54 -5.15 2.16
N THR A 303 -41.26 -4.85 2.37
CA THR A 303 -40.14 -5.48 1.68
C THR A 303 -39.16 -6.04 2.70
N SER A 304 -38.36 -7.01 2.29
CA SER A 304 -37.43 -7.70 3.17
C SER A 304 -36.10 -7.99 2.52
N PHE A 305 -35.08 -8.08 3.36
CA PHE A 305 -33.78 -8.62 3.01
C PHE A 305 -33.32 -9.61 4.09
N THR A 306 -32.40 -10.48 3.72
CA THR A 306 -31.87 -11.54 4.57
C THR A 306 -30.46 -11.19 5.02
N VAL A 307 -30.20 -11.33 6.30
CA VAL A 307 -28.85 -11.30 6.90
C VAL A 307 -28.45 -12.72 7.25
N VAL A 308 -27.34 -13.18 6.67
CA VAL A 308 -26.75 -14.51 6.94
C VAL A 308 -25.54 -14.34 7.84
N THR A 309 -25.55 -15.01 9.00
CA THR A 309 -24.45 -15.05 9.98
C THR A 309 -23.74 -16.40 9.92
N GLN A 310 -22.55 -16.52 10.53
CA GLN A 310 -21.82 -17.80 10.59
C GLN A 310 -22.31 -18.71 11.72
N ASN A 311 -22.74 -18.11 12.84
CA ASN A 311 -23.20 -18.79 14.03
C ASN A 311 -24.57 -18.28 14.45
N ASP A 312 -25.13 -18.94 15.45
CA ASP A 312 -26.34 -18.52 16.12
C ASP A 312 -26.13 -17.24 16.96
N ASP A 313 -26.18 -16.11 16.28
CA ASP A 313 -25.89 -14.77 16.83
C ASP A 313 -27.15 -14.04 17.33
N VAL A 314 -27.99 -14.73 18.11
CA VAL A 314 -29.21 -14.14 18.68
C VAL A 314 -28.88 -12.87 19.46
N GLY A 315 -29.55 -11.77 19.14
CA GLY A 315 -29.45 -10.51 19.89
C GLY A 315 -28.25 -9.62 19.54
N LYS A 316 -27.39 -10.05 18.61
CA LYS A 316 -26.20 -9.30 18.18
C LYS A 316 -26.41 -8.44 16.95
N LEU A 317 -27.48 -8.70 16.19
CA LEU A 317 -27.84 -7.95 15.01
C LEU A 317 -28.70 -6.74 15.36
N LYS A 318 -28.26 -5.56 14.95
CA LYS A 318 -29.03 -4.30 15.04
C LYS A 318 -29.23 -3.75 13.64
N CYS A 319 -30.47 -3.38 13.31
CA CYS A 319 -30.79 -2.75 12.03
C CYS A 319 -31.47 -1.40 12.30
N SER A 320 -31.03 -0.37 11.58
CA SER A 320 -31.63 0.97 11.61
C SER A 320 -31.83 1.45 10.19
N ILE A 321 -33.00 2.00 9.89
CA ILE A 321 -33.36 2.45 8.55
C ILE A 321 -33.75 3.93 8.60
N LYS A 322 -33.06 4.75 7.82
CA LYS A 322 -33.35 6.18 7.67
C LYS A 322 -33.76 6.47 6.23
N GLY A 323 -34.96 7.00 6.06
CA GLY A 323 -35.46 7.48 4.77
C GLY A 323 -35.07 8.94 4.49
N PRO A 324 -35.67 9.55 3.45
CA PRO A 324 -35.43 10.94 3.11
C PRO A 324 -35.67 11.90 4.28
N ASN A 325 -34.77 12.88 4.43
CA ASN A 325 -34.70 13.82 5.57
C ASN A 325 -34.47 13.14 6.93
N ASP A 326 -33.67 12.06 6.95
CA ASP A 326 -33.34 11.26 8.14
C ASP A 326 -34.57 10.72 8.90
N HIS A 327 -35.69 10.55 8.20
CA HIS A 327 -36.90 10.01 8.82
C HIS A 327 -36.70 8.53 9.20
N LEU A 328 -36.86 8.21 10.48
CA LEU A 328 -36.63 6.86 10.97
C LEU A 328 -37.78 5.93 10.56
N ILE A 329 -37.43 4.81 9.92
CA ILE A 329 -38.38 3.75 9.55
C ILE A 329 -38.24 2.60 10.53
N SER A 330 -39.39 2.15 11.03
CA SER A 330 -39.45 0.94 11.84
C SER A 330 -39.12 -0.28 10.99
N CYS A 331 -38.21 -1.12 11.47
CA CYS A 331 -37.90 -2.41 10.86
C CYS A 331 -38.07 -3.53 11.89
N ILE A 332 -38.37 -4.73 11.42
CA ILE A 332 -38.57 -5.91 12.24
C ILE A 332 -37.54 -6.95 11.80
N THR A 333 -36.69 -7.35 12.73
CA THR A 333 -35.73 -8.45 12.52
C THR A 333 -36.31 -9.73 13.09
N THR A 334 -36.56 -10.71 12.22
CA THR A 334 -37.09 -12.03 12.58
C THR A 334 -36.03 -13.08 12.34
N LYS A 335 -35.72 -13.91 13.34
CA LYS A 335 -34.84 -15.07 13.15
C LYS A 335 -35.60 -16.17 12.41
N ILE A 336 -35.06 -16.63 11.28
CA ILE A 336 -35.67 -17.67 10.43
C ILE A 336 -35.10 -19.04 10.77
N ASP A 337 -33.78 -19.12 10.95
CA ASP A 337 -33.04 -20.32 11.35
C ASP A 337 -31.74 -19.89 12.07
N PRO A 338 -30.89 -20.81 12.61
CA PRO A 338 -29.74 -20.45 13.43
C PRO A 338 -28.84 -19.37 12.82
N ASN A 339 -28.65 -19.38 11.50
CA ASN A 339 -27.67 -18.54 10.81
C ASN A 339 -28.32 -17.52 9.88
N ARG A 340 -29.64 -17.33 9.96
CA ARG A 340 -30.38 -16.50 9.00
C ARG A 340 -31.48 -15.68 9.67
N TYR A 341 -31.44 -14.39 9.39
CA TYR A 341 -32.36 -13.39 9.91
C TYR A 341 -33.02 -12.66 8.74
N GLU A 342 -34.32 -12.43 8.80
CA GLU A 342 -35.05 -11.60 7.85
C GLU A 342 -35.34 -10.25 8.48
N VAL A 343 -34.92 -9.17 7.82
CA VAL A 343 -35.27 -7.80 8.19
C VAL A 343 -36.37 -7.33 7.25
N THR A 344 -37.51 -6.95 7.82
CA THR A 344 -38.66 -6.42 7.08
C THR A 344 -38.90 -4.97 7.43
N TYR A 345 -39.19 -4.13 6.43
CA TYR A 345 -39.59 -2.74 6.60
C TYR A 345 -40.54 -2.30 5.50
N THR A 346 -41.22 -1.17 5.69
CA THR A 346 -42.14 -0.59 4.71
C THR A 346 -41.69 0.83 4.37
N PRO A 347 -41.19 1.10 3.15
CA PRO A 347 -40.90 2.46 2.71
C PRO A 347 -42.19 3.29 2.72
N ASP A 348 -42.20 4.45 3.38
CA ASP A 348 -43.40 5.28 3.55
C ASP A 348 -43.49 6.43 2.53
N ARG A 349 -42.38 6.75 1.86
CA ARG A 349 -42.24 7.87 0.93
C ARG A 349 -41.23 7.54 -0.16
N VAL A 350 -41.35 8.24 -1.28
CA VAL A 350 -40.41 8.15 -2.41
C VAL A 350 -39.07 8.76 -2.03
N GLY A 351 -37.98 8.11 -2.45
CA GLY A 351 -36.61 8.57 -2.27
C GLY A 351 -35.67 7.48 -1.74
N GLU A 352 -34.51 7.93 -1.30
CA GLU A 352 -33.40 7.08 -0.86
C GLU A 352 -33.49 6.74 0.63
N PHE A 353 -33.24 5.47 0.95
CA PHE A 353 -33.21 4.91 2.30
C PHE A 353 -31.83 4.33 2.60
N HIS A 354 -31.26 4.73 3.73
CA HIS A 354 -30.01 4.23 4.27
C HIS A 354 -30.32 3.16 5.31
N ILE A 355 -29.77 1.95 5.11
CA ILE A 355 -30.01 0.79 5.95
C ILE A 355 -28.69 0.42 6.63
N ASP A 356 -28.58 0.76 7.91
CA ASP A 356 -27.47 0.37 8.76
C ASP A 356 -27.71 -1.03 9.33
N VAL A 357 -26.78 -1.95 9.09
CA VAL A 357 -26.78 -3.30 9.66
C VAL A 357 -25.50 -3.49 10.46
N LEU A 358 -25.66 -3.65 11.77
CA LEU A 358 -24.56 -3.88 12.70
C LEU A 358 -24.64 -5.31 13.23
N HIS A 359 -23.47 -5.92 13.43
CA HIS A 359 -23.30 -7.17 14.17
C HIS A 359 -22.27 -6.93 15.27
N ASP A 360 -22.62 -7.23 16.53
CA ASP A 360 -21.80 -6.93 17.71
C ASP A 360 -21.35 -5.44 17.75
N ASP A 361 -22.26 -4.53 17.42
CA ASP A 361 -22.05 -3.07 17.32
C ASP A 361 -21.04 -2.61 16.23
N ILE A 362 -20.61 -3.52 15.36
CA ILE A 362 -19.72 -3.23 14.23
C ILE A 362 -20.52 -3.31 12.92
N PRO A 363 -20.39 -2.32 12.00
CA PRO A 363 -21.01 -2.41 10.68
C PRO A 363 -20.54 -3.63 9.89
N ILE A 364 -21.48 -4.36 9.30
CA ILE A 364 -21.15 -5.48 8.42
C ILE A 364 -20.60 -4.95 7.09
N ASP A 365 -19.88 -5.80 6.34
CA ASP A 365 -19.40 -5.44 5.00
C ASP A 365 -20.59 -5.03 4.10
N GLY A 366 -20.55 -3.80 3.58
CA GLY A 366 -21.60 -3.21 2.74
C GLY A 366 -22.58 -2.29 3.46
N SER A 367 -22.59 -2.25 4.80
CA SER A 367 -23.38 -1.29 5.57
C SER A 367 -22.70 0.09 5.60
N PRO A 368 -23.44 1.21 5.48
CA PRO A 368 -24.87 1.28 5.20
C PRO A 368 -25.20 0.89 3.75
N PHE A 369 -26.32 0.17 3.58
CA PHE A 369 -26.86 -0.14 2.26
C PHE A 369 -27.82 0.96 1.81
N THR A 370 -27.89 1.18 0.49
CA THR A 370 -28.81 2.15 -0.11
C THR A 370 -29.98 1.42 -0.79
N SER A 371 -31.21 1.66 -0.33
CA SER A 371 -32.43 1.23 -1.01
C SER A 371 -33.15 2.44 -1.61
N GLN A 372 -33.67 2.30 -2.83
CA GLN A 372 -34.50 3.31 -3.47
C GLN A 372 -35.98 2.94 -3.33
N SER A 373 -36.85 3.93 -3.32
CA SER A 373 -38.29 3.71 -3.30
C SER A 373 -39.04 4.50 -4.37
N TYR A 374 -40.17 3.94 -4.82
CA TYR A 374 -40.95 4.51 -5.91
C TYR A 374 -42.46 4.39 -5.68
N ASP A 375 -43.23 5.26 -6.34
CA ASP A 375 -44.70 5.28 -6.34
C ASP A 375 -45.22 5.35 -7.77
N ILE A 376 -45.77 4.22 -8.24
CA ILE A 376 -46.36 4.11 -9.58
C ILE A 376 -47.56 5.02 -9.79
N ASN A 377 -48.25 5.43 -8.72
CA ASN A 377 -49.45 6.27 -8.81
C ASN A 377 -49.11 7.74 -9.04
N LYS A 378 -47.85 8.13 -8.86
CA LYS A 378 -47.36 9.47 -9.15
C LYS A 378 -46.94 9.66 -10.61
N ILE A 379 -46.90 8.59 -11.40
CA ILE A 379 -46.69 8.68 -12.84
C ILE A 379 -47.96 9.22 -13.50
N LYS A 380 -47.82 10.31 -14.24
CA LYS A 380 -48.91 10.94 -14.99
C LYS A 380 -48.64 10.80 -16.49
N THR A 381 -49.72 10.71 -17.25
CA THR A 381 -49.65 10.70 -18.72
C THR A 381 -50.46 11.84 -19.29
N PHE A 382 -49.91 12.55 -20.28
CA PHE A 382 -50.56 13.67 -20.97
C PHE A 382 -50.59 13.45 -22.48
N ASP A 383 -51.47 14.19 -23.16
CA ASP A 383 -51.60 14.19 -24.62
C ASP A 383 -51.78 12.79 -25.22
N PHE A 384 -52.48 11.91 -24.49
CA PHE A 384 -52.61 10.51 -24.87
C PHE A 384 -53.59 10.36 -26.05
N PRO A 385 -53.17 9.81 -27.21
CA PRO A 385 -54.00 9.76 -28.40
C PRO A 385 -55.05 8.65 -28.29
N SER A 386 -56.34 9.01 -28.22
CA SER A 386 -57.44 8.03 -28.32
C SER A 386 -57.57 7.44 -29.73
N SER A 387 -57.18 8.20 -30.76
CA SER A 387 -57.12 7.76 -32.14
C SER A 387 -56.14 8.56 -33.01
N THR A 388 -55.73 7.99 -34.14
CA THR A 388 -54.85 8.62 -35.15
C THR A 388 -55.03 7.93 -36.52
N THR A 389 -54.31 8.35 -37.56
CA THR A 389 -54.27 7.68 -38.86
C THR A 389 -52.92 7.01 -39.12
N VAL A 390 -52.92 6.01 -40.00
CA VAL A 390 -51.69 5.35 -40.46
C VAL A 390 -50.70 6.38 -40.99
N SER A 391 -49.43 6.21 -40.61
CA SER A 391 -48.31 7.08 -40.97
C SER A 391 -48.37 8.50 -40.43
N THR A 392 -49.29 8.83 -39.51
CA THR A 392 -49.28 10.11 -38.78
C THR A 392 -48.39 9.99 -37.54
N PRO A 393 -47.30 10.77 -37.42
CA PRO A 393 -46.48 10.80 -36.21
C PRO A 393 -47.34 11.09 -35.00
N THR A 394 -47.33 10.17 -34.04
CA THR A 394 -48.23 10.21 -32.88
C THR A 394 -47.38 10.25 -31.63
N SER A 395 -47.71 11.15 -30.69
CA SER A 395 -46.94 11.31 -29.45
C SER A 395 -47.82 11.40 -28.22
N PHE A 396 -47.24 11.10 -27.06
CA PHE A 396 -47.81 11.33 -25.74
C PHE A 396 -46.69 11.60 -24.74
N ILE A 397 -47.03 12.14 -23.57
CA ILE A 397 -46.07 12.50 -22.54
C ILE A 397 -46.25 11.61 -21.32
N ILE A 398 -45.14 11.18 -20.73
CA ILE A 398 -45.07 10.52 -19.42
C ILE A 398 -44.30 11.45 -18.48
N ASP A 399 -44.90 11.78 -17.36
CA ASP A 399 -44.26 12.54 -16.28
C ASP A 399 -44.06 11.63 -15.07
N ALA A 400 -42.80 11.33 -14.78
CA ALA A 400 -42.37 10.46 -13.69
C ALA A 400 -41.66 11.26 -12.58
N THR A 401 -41.73 12.60 -12.58
CA THR A 401 -40.97 13.50 -11.70
C THR A 401 -41.05 13.09 -10.22
N ASP A 402 -42.26 12.82 -9.74
CA ASP A 402 -42.50 12.51 -8.33
C ASP A 402 -42.53 11.01 -8.01
N SER A 403 -42.33 10.15 -9.01
CA SER A 403 -42.50 8.70 -8.88
C SER A 403 -41.31 7.97 -8.26
N GLY A 404 -40.16 8.63 -8.17
CA GLY A 404 -38.92 8.01 -7.70
C GLY A 404 -38.13 7.31 -8.81
N ALA A 405 -36.91 6.90 -8.47
CA ALA A 405 -36.03 6.26 -9.44
C ALA A 405 -36.51 4.82 -9.76
N GLY A 406 -36.53 4.48 -11.05
CA GLY A 406 -36.85 3.13 -11.51
C GLY A 406 -36.76 2.97 -13.02
N ASN A 407 -36.85 1.72 -13.48
CA ASN A 407 -36.83 1.39 -14.90
C ASN A 407 -38.22 1.56 -15.51
N LEU A 408 -38.38 2.59 -16.36
CA LEU A 408 -39.61 2.83 -17.10
C LEU A 408 -39.58 2.06 -18.44
N GLU A 409 -40.48 1.10 -18.60
CA GLU A 409 -40.62 0.29 -19.80
C GLU A 409 -41.84 0.75 -20.60
N ILE A 410 -41.62 1.09 -21.87
CA ILE A 410 -42.67 1.53 -22.79
C ILE A 410 -42.68 0.58 -23.98
N ALA A 411 -43.81 -0.07 -24.22
CA ALA A 411 -43.99 -0.99 -25.33
C ALA A 411 -45.28 -0.68 -26.07
N ILE A 412 -45.17 -0.45 -27.38
CA ILE A 412 -46.31 -0.19 -28.25
C ILE A 412 -46.48 -1.40 -29.15
N SER A 413 -47.67 -1.97 -29.19
CA SER A 413 -47.90 -3.21 -29.95
C SER A 413 -49.24 -3.24 -30.65
N ARG A 414 -49.30 -3.91 -31.79
CA ARG A 414 -50.53 -4.17 -32.53
C ARG A 414 -50.49 -5.56 -33.15
N ASP A 415 -51.59 -6.31 -33.05
CA ASP A 415 -51.66 -7.73 -33.44
C ASP A 415 -50.53 -8.59 -32.86
N GLY A 416 -50.13 -8.32 -31.60
CA GLY A 416 -49.02 -9.01 -30.94
C GLY A 416 -47.61 -8.66 -31.45
N LYS A 417 -47.47 -7.73 -32.41
CA LYS A 417 -46.17 -7.25 -32.90
C LYS A 417 -45.80 -5.92 -32.27
N ASN A 418 -44.53 -5.78 -31.86
CA ASN A 418 -43.99 -4.55 -31.34
C ASN A 418 -43.85 -3.50 -32.46
N ILE A 419 -44.15 -2.25 -32.12
CA ILE A 419 -44.00 -1.08 -32.98
C ILE A 419 -42.84 -0.26 -32.43
N PRO A 420 -41.87 0.12 -33.28
CA PRO A 420 -40.81 1.02 -32.86
C PRO A 420 -41.38 2.33 -32.32
N ASN A 421 -40.88 2.73 -31.15
CA ASN A 421 -41.14 4.03 -30.55
C ASN A 421 -39.81 4.72 -30.23
N TYR A 422 -39.85 6.05 -30.22
CA TYR A 422 -38.74 6.91 -29.87
C TYR A 422 -39.10 7.71 -28.63
N VAL A 423 -38.21 7.74 -27.64
CA VAL A 423 -38.43 8.45 -26.38
C VAL A 423 -37.48 9.65 -26.34
N GLN A 424 -38.05 10.84 -26.19
CA GLN A 424 -37.33 12.08 -26.03
C GLN A 424 -37.44 12.54 -24.57
N ASN A 425 -36.31 12.86 -23.94
CA ASN A 425 -36.28 13.42 -22.60
C ASN A 425 -36.62 14.92 -22.65
N GLU A 426 -37.65 15.35 -21.92
CA GLU A 426 -38.09 16.76 -21.79
C GLU A 426 -37.52 17.43 -20.52
N GLY A 427 -36.67 16.71 -19.76
CA GLY A 427 -36.10 17.18 -18.50
C GLY A 427 -36.95 16.79 -17.28
N GLY A 428 -36.34 16.75 -16.09
CA GLY A 428 -37.06 16.50 -14.83
C GLY A 428 -37.76 15.14 -14.74
N ALA A 429 -37.28 14.10 -15.43
CA ALA A 429 -37.96 12.80 -15.55
C ALA A 429 -39.34 12.85 -16.26
N ARG A 430 -39.50 13.82 -17.17
CA ARG A 430 -40.59 13.89 -18.14
C ARG A 430 -40.11 13.43 -19.52
N PHE A 431 -40.92 12.64 -20.20
CA PHE A 431 -40.56 11.99 -21.45
C PHE A 431 -41.67 12.13 -22.49
N ARG A 432 -41.32 12.54 -23.71
CA ARG A 432 -42.21 12.48 -24.87
C ARG A 432 -41.95 11.21 -25.65
N VAL A 433 -42.97 10.36 -25.76
CA VAL A 433 -42.91 9.13 -26.55
C VAL A 433 -43.54 9.40 -27.90
N ASN A 434 -42.82 9.07 -28.97
CA ASN A 434 -43.26 9.21 -30.34
C ASN A 434 -43.31 7.82 -30.99
N PHE A 435 -44.31 7.57 -31.82
CA PHE A 435 -44.37 6.37 -32.64
C PHE A 435 -45.07 6.66 -33.96
N LEU A 436 -44.81 5.80 -34.95
CA LEU A 436 -45.44 5.87 -36.25
C LEU A 436 -46.39 4.66 -36.40
N PRO A 437 -47.71 4.88 -36.35
CA PRO A 437 -48.68 3.82 -36.61
C PRO A 437 -48.52 3.28 -38.04
N ASP A 438 -48.41 1.97 -38.19
CA ASP A 438 -48.10 1.34 -39.49
C ASP A 438 -49.28 0.54 -40.07
N LYS A 439 -50.34 0.31 -39.30
CA LYS A 439 -51.51 -0.47 -39.72
C LYS A 439 -52.80 0.04 -39.09
N PRO A 440 -53.92 0.06 -39.81
CA PRO A 440 -55.17 0.58 -39.28
C PRO A 440 -55.89 -0.46 -38.39
N CYS A 441 -55.58 -0.42 -37.08
CA CYS A 441 -56.11 -1.28 -36.02
C CYS A 441 -55.86 -0.69 -34.63
N ALA A 442 -56.36 -1.31 -33.57
CA ALA A 442 -56.04 -0.90 -32.19
C ALA A 442 -54.56 -1.14 -31.87
N HIS A 443 -53.89 -0.10 -31.38
CA HIS A 443 -52.52 -0.13 -30.87
C HIS A 443 -52.55 -0.08 -29.33
N TYR A 444 -51.86 -1.00 -28.68
CA TYR A 444 -51.79 -1.14 -27.23
C TYR A 444 -50.47 -0.59 -26.71
N ILE A 445 -50.55 0.43 -25.87
CA ILE A 445 -49.41 1.09 -25.27
C ILE A 445 -49.30 0.65 -23.81
N ARG A 446 -48.28 -0.13 -23.51
CA ARG A 446 -47.96 -0.63 -22.17
C ARG A 446 -46.86 0.22 -21.57
N ILE A 447 -47.10 0.70 -20.36
CA ILE A 447 -46.15 1.49 -19.59
C ILE A 447 -46.02 0.82 -18.24
N LYS A 448 -44.80 0.47 -17.85
CA LYS A 448 -44.48 -0.16 -16.58
C LYS A 448 -43.34 0.57 -15.89
N LEU A 449 -43.38 0.64 -14.57
CA LEU A 449 -42.24 1.01 -13.74
C LEU A 449 -41.80 -0.22 -12.95
N ASN A 450 -40.54 -0.62 -13.09
CA ASN A 450 -39.97 -1.81 -12.42
C ASN A 450 -40.83 -3.08 -12.64
N GLY A 451 -41.37 -3.24 -13.85
CA GLY A 451 -42.21 -4.38 -14.24
C GLY A 451 -43.70 -4.27 -13.86
N ILE A 452 -44.11 -3.27 -13.07
CA ILE A 452 -45.50 -3.06 -12.64
C ILE A 452 -46.18 -2.05 -13.55
N HIS A 453 -47.39 -2.37 -14.03
CA HIS A 453 -48.18 -1.45 -14.85
C HIS A 453 -48.55 -0.19 -14.07
N ILE A 454 -48.36 0.97 -14.71
CA ILE A 454 -48.88 2.23 -14.17
C ILE A 454 -50.40 2.26 -14.29
N HIS A 455 -51.04 3.15 -13.54
CA HIS A 455 -52.48 3.36 -13.61
C HIS A 455 -52.93 3.70 -15.05
N GLY A 456 -53.95 3.00 -15.55
CA GLY A 456 -54.49 3.16 -16.91
C GLY A 456 -53.77 2.35 -18.00
N SER A 457 -52.63 1.72 -17.71
CA SER A 457 -51.96 0.84 -18.67
C SER A 457 -52.61 -0.56 -18.71
N PRO A 458 -52.81 -1.19 -19.89
CA PRO A 458 -52.51 -0.69 -21.23
C PRO A 458 -53.50 0.37 -21.72
N PHE A 459 -52.96 1.41 -22.35
CA PHE A 459 -53.76 2.39 -23.07
C PHE A 459 -53.99 1.93 -24.52
N ILE A 460 -55.09 2.37 -25.12
CA ILE A 460 -55.49 1.96 -26.47
C ILE A 460 -55.56 3.19 -27.37
N CYS A 461 -54.82 3.16 -28.49
CA CYS A 461 -54.88 4.13 -29.56
C CYS A 461 -55.51 3.48 -30.81
N ASN A 462 -56.68 3.95 -31.24
CA ASN A 462 -57.34 3.42 -32.44
C ASN A 462 -56.77 4.05 -33.72
N VAL A 463 -56.14 3.24 -34.57
CA VAL A 463 -55.52 3.73 -35.81
C VAL A 463 -56.44 3.49 -37.00
N PHE A 464 -56.73 4.55 -37.75
CA PHE A 464 -57.61 4.55 -38.92
C PHE A 464 -56.82 4.63 -40.24
N SER A 465 -57.42 4.17 -41.33
CA SER A 465 -56.83 4.31 -42.67
C SER A 465 -56.92 5.76 -43.16
N SER A 466 -55.83 6.28 -43.72
CA SER A 466 -55.81 7.57 -44.44
C SER A 466 -56.28 7.45 -45.88
N GLU A 467 -56.33 6.23 -46.45
CA GLU A 467 -56.75 5.99 -47.83
C GLU A 467 -58.23 5.60 -47.91
N LEU A 468 -58.97 6.37 -48.71
CA LEU A 468 -60.37 6.14 -49.07
C LEU A 468 -60.45 5.63 -50.52
N THR A 469 -61.39 4.74 -50.78
CA THR A 469 -61.78 4.32 -52.13
C THR A 469 -63.27 4.52 -52.35
N PHE A 470 -63.63 4.84 -53.58
CA PHE A 470 -65.01 4.90 -54.03
C PHE A 470 -65.49 3.48 -54.39
N GLU A 471 -66.68 3.09 -53.96
CA GLU A 471 -67.29 1.83 -54.42
C GLU A 471 -68.02 1.97 -55.75
N ASN A 472 -68.54 3.16 -56.05
CA ASN A 472 -69.31 3.46 -57.25
C ASN A 472 -68.74 4.71 -57.93
N TYR A 473 -68.21 4.56 -59.15
CA TYR A 473 -67.82 5.66 -60.02
C TYR A 473 -68.66 5.56 -61.29
N GLU A 474 -69.61 6.47 -61.46
CA GLU A 474 -70.41 6.55 -62.70
C GLU A 474 -71.16 7.90 -62.68
N TYR A 475 -70.60 8.90 -63.34
CA TYR A 475 -71.18 10.17 -63.81
C TYR A 475 -72.40 10.77 -63.07
N ALA A 476 -72.25 12.01 -62.60
CA ALA A 476 -73.32 12.77 -61.98
C ALA A 476 -74.08 13.65 -62.99
N SER A 477 -75.42 13.67 -62.93
CA SER A 477 -76.23 14.61 -63.71
C SER A 477 -76.28 15.98 -63.03
N ILE A 478 -76.07 17.05 -63.81
CA ILE A 478 -76.15 18.43 -63.32
C ILE A 478 -77.53 18.73 -62.75
N ASN A 479 -77.55 19.50 -61.65
CA ASN A 479 -78.72 19.91 -60.89
C ASN A 479 -79.55 18.75 -60.28
N LYS A 480 -79.01 17.53 -60.24
CA LYS A 480 -79.63 16.39 -59.55
C LYS A 480 -78.77 15.96 -58.35
N ARG A 481 -79.43 15.59 -57.25
CA ARG A 481 -78.74 15.02 -56.08
C ARG A 481 -78.03 13.73 -56.48
N THR A 482 -76.73 13.70 -56.23
CA THR A 482 -75.86 12.56 -56.45
C THR A 482 -75.28 12.11 -55.12
N SER A 483 -74.97 10.82 -55.00
CA SER A 483 -74.34 10.26 -53.80
C SER A 483 -73.22 9.31 -54.18
N LEU A 484 -72.05 9.53 -53.59
CA LEU A 484 -70.87 8.68 -53.75
C LEU A 484 -70.69 7.83 -52.50
N VAL A 485 -70.49 6.53 -52.67
CA VAL A 485 -70.16 5.62 -51.58
C VAL A 485 -68.65 5.54 -51.46
N ILE A 486 -68.14 5.90 -50.30
CA ILE A 486 -66.74 5.75 -49.93
C ILE A 486 -66.59 4.63 -48.91
N LYS A 487 -65.46 3.95 -48.98
CA LYS A 487 -65.00 3.00 -47.97
C LYS A 487 -63.51 3.23 -47.69
N PRO A 488 -63.02 2.90 -46.49
CA PRO A 488 -61.59 2.74 -46.30
C PRO A 488 -61.06 1.69 -47.29
N LYS A 489 -59.90 1.95 -47.90
CA LYS A 489 -59.28 1.01 -48.86
C LYS A 489 -58.96 -0.35 -48.25
N THR A 490 -58.75 -0.38 -46.93
CA THR A 490 -58.49 -1.59 -46.14
C THR A 490 -59.74 -1.97 -45.33
N HIS A 491 -59.83 -3.20 -44.78
CA HIS A 491 -60.95 -3.64 -43.93
C HIS A 491 -61.09 -2.92 -42.58
N SER A 492 -60.50 -1.74 -42.44
CA SER A 492 -60.30 -0.98 -41.21
C SER A 492 -61.49 -0.11 -40.81
N MET A 493 -61.38 0.46 -39.61
CA MET A 493 -62.33 1.45 -39.10
C MET A 493 -62.17 2.78 -39.86
N PHE A 494 -63.28 3.46 -40.14
CA PHE A 494 -63.33 4.80 -40.74
C PHE A 494 -63.45 5.86 -39.64
N ASN A 495 -62.66 6.93 -39.73
CA ASN A 495 -62.79 8.05 -38.81
C ASN A 495 -64.04 8.87 -39.18
N PRO A 496 -65.07 8.96 -38.32
CA PRO A 496 -66.29 9.72 -38.63
C PRO A 496 -66.07 11.24 -38.71
N ASN A 497 -64.96 11.76 -38.18
CA ASN A 497 -64.62 13.19 -38.17
C ASN A 497 -63.76 13.58 -39.39
N ILE A 498 -64.24 13.22 -40.58
CA ILE A 498 -63.65 13.64 -41.86
C ILE A 498 -64.59 14.68 -42.47
N HIS A 499 -64.04 15.81 -42.92
CA HIS A 499 -64.75 16.79 -43.72
C HIS A 499 -64.51 16.53 -45.20
N VAL A 500 -65.53 16.80 -46.01
CA VAL A 500 -65.43 16.67 -47.46
C VAL A 500 -65.77 17.99 -48.13
N GLU A 501 -64.84 18.48 -48.95
CA GLU A 501 -65.03 19.63 -49.81
C GLU A 501 -65.19 19.17 -51.25
N ILE A 502 -66.17 19.72 -51.94
CA ILE A 502 -66.39 19.45 -53.35
C ILE A 502 -66.24 20.77 -54.10
N VAL A 503 -65.30 20.81 -55.04
CA VAL A 503 -64.95 22.00 -55.80
C VAL A 503 -65.37 21.79 -57.25
N THR A 504 -66.16 22.71 -57.79
CA THR A 504 -66.56 22.68 -59.21
C THR A 504 -65.38 22.99 -60.13
N PRO A 505 -65.47 22.72 -61.44
CA PRO A 505 -64.43 23.08 -62.41
C PRO A 505 -64.03 24.57 -62.39
N ALA A 506 -64.98 25.47 -62.09
CA ALA A 506 -64.71 26.91 -61.95
C ALA A 506 -64.16 27.31 -60.57
N GLY A 507 -63.89 26.35 -59.67
CA GLY A 507 -63.32 26.59 -58.34
C GLY A 507 -64.35 26.89 -57.24
N LYS A 508 -65.65 26.73 -57.49
CA LYS A 508 -66.69 27.02 -56.49
C LYS A 508 -66.89 25.84 -55.54
N LYS A 509 -67.01 26.11 -54.25
CA LYS A 509 -67.27 25.09 -53.23
C LYS A 509 -68.76 24.74 -53.17
N LEU A 510 -69.07 23.44 -53.24
CA LEU A 510 -70.43 22.91 -53.09
C LEU A 510 -70.66 22.43 -51.66
N LYS A 511 -71.91 22.55 -51.19
CA LYS A 511 -72.32 21.93 -49.94
C LYS A 511 -72.41 20.41 -50.12
N SER A 512 -71.84 19.70 -49.17
CA SER A 512 -71.79 18.25 -49.10
C SER A 512 -72.24 17.79 -47.72
N LYS A 513 -72.66 16.52 -47.60
CA LYS A 513 -72.93 15.88 -46.32
C LYS A 513 -72.41 14.46 -46.35
N ILE A 514 -71.67 14.07 -45.31
CA ILE A 514 -71.27 12.68 -45.08
C ILE A 514 -72.31 12.02 -44.18
N GLU A 515 -72.82 10.87 -44.61
CA GLU A 515 -73.75 10.05 -43.84
C GLU A 515 -73.17 8.63 -43.73
N LYS A 516 -73.24 8.04 -42.54
CA LYS A 516 -72.82 6.66 -42.32
C LYS A 516 -73.90 5.72 -42.85
N LEU A 517 -73.55 4.89 -43.84
CA LEU A 517 -74.46 3.91 -44.43
C LEU A 517 -74.39 2.56 -43.70
N SER A 518 -73.18 2.14 -43.30
CA SER A 518 -72.92 0.93 -42.52
C SER A 518 -71.63 1.10 -41.69
N PRO A 519 -71.21 0.12 -40.85
CA PRO A 519 -69.95 0.22 -40.11
C PRO A 519 -68.72 0.53 -40.97
N LYS A 520 -68.75 0.20 -42.27
CA LYS A 520 -67.61 0.31 -43.20
C LYS A 520 -67.88 1.14 -44.46
N LEU A 521 -69.11 1.61 -44.66
CA LEU A 521 -69.51 2.38 -45.84
C LEU A 521 -70.10 3.72 -45.42
N TYR A 522 -69.70 4.77 -46.13
CA TYR A 522 -70.16 6.13 -45.92
C TYR A 522 -70.59 6.72 -47.26
N THR A 523 -71.59 7.58 -47.25
CA THR A 523 -72.09 8.25 -48.45
C THR A 523 -71.84 9.74 -48.38
N ILE A 524 -71.33 10.31 -49.46
CA ILE A 524 -71.20 11.75 -49.66
C ILE A 524 -72.29 12.19 -50.63
N ALA A 525 -73.23 13.01 -50.17
CA ALA A 525 -74.29 13.55 -51.02
C ALA A 525 -74.01 15.00 -51.41
N PHE A 526 -74.18 15.34 -52.69
CA PHE A 526 -74.06 16.70 -53.22
C PHE A 526 -74.86 16.89 -54.52
N VAL A 527 -74.95 18.13 -55.00
CA VAL A 527 -75.62 18.48 -56.27
C VAL A 527 -74.62 19.19 -57.17
N PRO A 528 -74.11 18.57 -58.26
CA PRO A 528 -73.21 19.24 -59.20
C PRO A 528 -73.97 20.32 -59.98
N THR A 529 -73.36 21.49 -60.14
CA THR A 529 -73.98 22.64 -60.82
C THR A 529 -73.32 23.00 -62.15
N GLU A 530 -72.20 22.37 -62.50
CA GLU A 530 -71.37 22.72 -63.66
C GLU A 530 -70.98 21.46 -64.46
N ILE A 531 -70.65 21.61 -65.75
CA ILE A 531 -70.10 20.51 -66.57
C ILE A 531 -68.59 20.45 -66.37
N GLY A 532 -68.07 19.26 -66.03
CA GLY A 532 -66.63 19.00 -65.93
C GLY A 532 -66.23 18.29 -64.63
N ASP A 533 -64.93 18.14 -64.46
CA ASP A 533 -64.35 17.41 -63.32
C ASP A 533 -64.52 18.19 -62.02
N HIS A 534 -65.27 17.62 -61.09
CA HIS A 534 -65.38 18.15 -59.73
C HIS A 534 -64.30 17.50 -58.87
N GLU A 535 -63.57 18.32 -58.13
CA GLU A 535 -62.55 17.84 -57.21
C GLU A 535 -63.17 17.54 -55.85
N ILE A 536 -62.96 16.34 -55.33
CA ILE A 536 -63.46 15.92 -54.02
C ILE A 536 -62.26 15.78 -53.10
N ARG A 537 -62.17 16.67 -52.11
CA ARG A 537 -61.08 16.72 -51.16
C ARG A 537 -61.57 16.31 -49.79
N PHE A 538 -60.77 15.50 -49.11
CA PHE A 538 -61.04 15.06 -47.74
C PHE A 538 -60.06 15.71 -46.79
N TYR A 539 -60.58 16.19 -45.66
CA TYR A 539 -59.81 16.81 -44.60
C TYR A 539 -60.13 16.10 -43.29
N HIS A 540 -59.14 15.98 -42.41
CA HIS A 540 -59.36 15.63 -41.02
C HIS A 540 -59.36 16.93 -40.22
N ASP A 541 -60.16 17.03 -39.16
CA ASP A 541 -59.95 18.08 -38.16
C ASP A 541 -58.57 17.85 -37.50
N GLU A 542 -57.80 18.94 -37.33
CA GLU A 542 -56.56 18.93 -36.54
C GLU A 542 -56.82 18.66 -35.06
#